data_AF-A0A7D5Y6S0-F1
#
_entry.id   AF-A0A7D5Y6S0-F1
#
_cell.length_a   1.000
_cell.length_b   1.000
_cell.length_c   1.000
_cell.angle_alpha   90.00
_cell.angle_beta   90.00
_cell.angle_gamma   90.00
#
_symmetry.space_group_name_H-M   'P 1'
#
loop_
_entity.id
_entity.type
_entity.pdbx_description
1 polymer ?
#
loop_
_entity_poly.entity_id
_entity_poly.type
_entity_poly.pdbx_seq_one_letter_code
_entity_poly.pdbx_strand_id
1 'polypeptide(L)'
;MSSTTTRTVRPAVSPGAGEDSGEGLRDIPLPPYVTGEDAQFAVRAVVVHAPRRWSGGTVCRNDANPHPCRLHRWGRRVLALRGLRAAEIDLLIERGDPAATVHPPHRLDA
;
A
#
# COMPACT_ATOMS: atom_id res chain seq x y z
N MET A 1 -5.55 -68.54 2.49
CA MET A 1 -6.65 -67.74 1.90
C MET A 1 -6.82 -66.51 2.77
N SER A 2 -6.24 -65.36 2.39
CA SER A 2 -6.40 -64.12 3.16
C SER A 2 -6.33 -62.89 2.26
N SER A 3 -7.53 -62.36 2.05
CA SER A 3 -8.02 -61.04 1.65
C SER A 3 -7.04 -59.98 1.10
N THR A 4 -7.19 -59.71 -0.20
CA THR A 4 -6.78 -58.49 -0.88
C THR A 4 -7.68 -57.32 -0.46
N THR A 5 -7.11 -56.20 0.01
CA THR A 5 -7.85 -54.94 0.19
C THR A 5 -7.43 -53.96 -0.90
N THR A 6 -8.31 -53.73 -1.87
CA THR A 6 -8.17 -52.68 -2.88
C THR A 6 -8.48 -51.32 -2.25
N ARG A 7 -7.44 -50.49 -2.09
CA ARG A 7 -7.57 -49.11 -1.60
C ARG A 7 -7.94 -48.20 -2.77
N THR A 8 -9.24 -47.92 -2.93
CA THR A 8 -9.72 -46.88 -3.85
C THR A 8 -9.46 -45.50 -3.25
N VAL A 9 -8.54 -44.74 -3.86
CA VAL A 9 -8.33 -43.32 -3.54
C VAL A 9 -9.37 -42.51 -4.31
N ARG A 10 -10.34 -41.90 -3.61
CA ARG A 10 -11.19 -40.87 -4.20
C ARG A 10 -10.38 -39.57 -4.29
N PRO A 11 -10.36 -38.85 -5.42
CA PRO A 11 -9.89 -37.48 -5.42
C PRO A 11 -10.90 -36.63 -4.64
N ALA A 12 -10.44 -35.97 -3.57
CA ALA A 12 -11.19 -34.88 -2.97
C ALA A 12 -11.08 -33.67 -3.91
N VAL A 13 -12.05 -33.52 -4.80
CA VAL A 13 -12.39 -32.20 -5.34
C VAL A 13 -13.00 -31.45 -4.16
N SER A 14 -12.25 -30.54 -3.57
CA SER A 14 -12.81 -29.53 -2.68
C SER A 14 -13.66 -28.58 -3.53
N PRO A 15 -14.98 -28.48 -3.29
CA PRO A 15 -15.82 -27.45 -3.86
C PRO A 15 -15.74 -26.19 -2.99
N GLY A 16 -15.86 -25.03 -3.64
CA GLY A 16 -15.84 -23.71 -3.01
C GLY A 16 -14.51 -23.02 -3.27
N ALA A 17 -14.37 -22.22 -4.33
CA ALA A 17 -14.96 -20.87 -4.33
C ALA A 17 -14.86 -20.25 -2.93
N GLY A 18 -13.62 -20.12 -2.43
CA GLY A 18 -13.32 -18.99 -1.57
C GLY A 18 -13.58 -17.78 -2.44
N GLU A 19 -14.75 -17.19 -2.24
CA GLU A 19 -15.22 -15.99 -2.90
C GLU A 19 -14.07 -15.00 -2.96
N ASP A 20 -13.90 -14.44 -4.17
CA ASP A 20 -13.14 -13.26 -4.53
C ASP A 20 -13.25 -12.18 -3.44
N SER A 21 -12.51 -12.34 -2.36
CA SER A 21 -12.53 -11.43 -1.22
C SER A 21 -11.58 -10.31 -1.55
N GLY A 22 -12.06 -9.48 -2.47
CA GLY A 22 -11.38 -8.30 -2.96
C GLY A 22 -11.32 -8.34 -4.48
N GLU A 23 -12.46 -8.13 -5.15
CA GLU A 23 -12.55 -7.23 -6.31
C GLU A 23 -11.48 -6.17 -6.11
N GLY A 24 -10.33 -6.35 -6.78
CA GLY A 24 -9.08 -5.75 -6.37
C GLY A 24 -9.25 -4.25 -6.30
N LEU A 25 -9.38 -3.70 -5.09
CA LEU A 25 -9.68 -2.29 -4.87
C LEU A 25 -8.63 -1.49 -5.62
N ARG A 26 -9.03 -1.01 -6.81
CA ARG A 26 -8.13 -0.38 -7.79
C ARG A 26 -7.42 0.77 -7.09
N ASP A 27 -6.18 1.04 -7.47
CA ASP A 27 -5.46 2.17 -6.86
C ASP A 27 -6.26 3.47 -7.01
N ILE A 28 -6.08 4.37 -6.03
CA ILE A 28 -6.74 5.67 -6.04
C ILE A 28 -6.24 6.44 -7.27
N PRO A 29 -7.14 6.96 -8.13
CA PRO A 29 -6.72 7.70 -9.31
C PRO A 29 -5.94 8.95 -8.91
N LEU A 30 -4.98 9.32 -9.75
CA LEU A 30 -4.26 10.58 -9.56
C LEU A 30 -5.11 11.73 -10.11
N PRO A 31 -5.08 12.91 -9.47
CA PRO A 31 -5.69 14.09 -10.05
C PRO A 31 -4.96 14.44 -11.36
N PRO A 32 -5.65 15.09 -12.33
CA PRO A 32 -5.04 15.49 -13.60
C PRO A 32 -3.89 16.49 -13.40
N TYR A 33 -3.92 17.26 -12.31
CA TYR A 33 -2.85 18.15 -11.88
C TYR A 33 -2.70 18.05 -10.36
N VAL A 34 -1.47 17.98 -9.86
CA VAL A 34 -1.20 17.94 -8.41
C VAL A 34 -1.10 19.37 -7.86
N THR A 35 -1.96 19.71 -6.93
CA THR A 35 -1.98 21.00 -6.23
C THR A 35 -1.13 20.99 -4.95
N GLY A 36 -1.03 22.15 -4.30
CA GLY A 36 -0.46 22.22 -2.95
C GLY A 36 -1.30 21.49 -1.91
N GLU A 37 -2.62 21.49 -2.05
CA GLU A 37 -3.53 20.79 -1.15
C GLU A 37 -3.39 19.26 -1.31
N ASP A 38 -3.30 18.76 -2.54
CA ASP A 38 -3.04 17.35 -2.82
C ASP A 38 -1.73 16.88 -2.15
N ALA A 39 -0.70 17.73 -2.16
CA ALA A 39 0.56 17.42 -1.51
C ALA A 39 0.39 17.29 0.02
N GLN A 40 -0.43 18.13 0.65
CA GLN A 40 -0.72 18.00 2.09
C GLN A 40 -1.45 16.70 2.42
N PHE A 41 -2.45 16.33 1.61
CA PHE A 41 -3.11 15.04 1.76
C PHE A 41 -2.16 13.87 1.52
N ALA A 42 -1.23 14.00 0.58
CA ALA A 42 -0.23 12.99 0.29
C ALA A 42 0.80 12.80 1.42
N VAL A 43 1.24 13.90 2.07
CA VAL A 43 2.05 13.85 3.30
C VAL A 43 1.32 13.05 4.37
N ARG A 44 0.07 13.41 4.66
CA ARG A 44 -0.73 12.68 5.64
C ARG A 44 -0.88 11.21 5.27
N ALA A 45 -1.11 10.91 3.99
CA ALA A 45 -1.25 9.54 3.51
C ALA A 45 0.00 8.71 3.73
N VAL A 46 1.20 9.20 3.41
CA VAL A 46 2.44 8.41 3.61
C VAL A 46 2.81 8.28 5.08
N VAL A 47 2.58 9.33 5.88
CA VAL A 47 2.91 9.36 7.31
C VAL A 47 1.94 8.51 8.11
N VAL A 48 0.63 8.70 7.99
CA VAL A 48 -0.37 7.97 8.78
C VAL A 48 -0.36 6.48 8.40
N HIS A 49 -0.22 6.17 7.12
CA HIS A 49 -0.17 4.81 6.59
C HIS A 49 1.26 4.26 6.46
N ALA A 50 2.16 4.70 7.35
CA ALA A 50 3.51 4.18 7.45
C ALA A 50 3.53 2.65 7.71
N PRO A 51 4.61 1.95 7.30
CA PRO A 51 4.76 0.53 7.60
C PRO A 51 4.90 0.29 9.10
N ARG A 52 4.28 -0.80 9.58
CA ARG A 52 4.45 -1.36 10.93
C ARG A 52 4.75 -2.84 10.83
N ARG A 53 5.70 -3.33 11.65
CA ARG A 53 5.98 -4.76 11.76
C ARG A 53 4.91 -5.46 12.60
N TRP A 54 4.45 -6.60 12.14
CA TRP A 54 3.51 -7.49 12.83
C TRP A 54 3.92 -8.95 12.65
N SER A 55 3.40 -9.86 13.48
CA SER A 55 3.65 -11.30 13.32
C SER A 55 3.11 -11.75 11.96
N GLY A 56 4.01 -12.05 11.03
CA GLY A 56 3.67 -12.49 9.66
C GLY A 56 3.91 -11.46 8.55
N GLY A 57 4.42 -10.25 8.84
CA GLY A 57 4.84 -9.33 7.79
C GLY A 57 4.80 -7.84 8.16
N THR A 58 4.84 -7.00 7.13
CA THR A 58 4.70 -5.55 7.25
C THR A 58 3.28 -5.14 6.86
N VAL A 59 2.60 -4.44 7.76
CA VAL A 59 1.22 -3.96 7.57
C VAL A 59 1.18 -2.44 7.63
N CYS A 60 0.16 -1.84 7.03
CA CYS A 60 -0.16 -0.43 7.19
C CYS A 60 -0.51 -0.19 8.65
N ARG A 61 0.12 0.79 9.30
CA ARG A 61 -0.13 1.12 10.71
C ARG A 61 -1.59 1.49 10.98
N ASN A 62 -2.25 2.17 10.03
CA ASN A 62 -3.61 2.67 10.19
C ASN A 62 -4.68 1.65 9.78
N ASP A 63 -4.50 1.02 8.62
CA ASP A 63 -5.55 0.19 8.01
C ASP A 63 -5.41 -1.30 8.37
N ALA A 64 -4.28 -1.71 8.94
CA ALA A 64 -3.88 -3.10 9.18
C ALA A 64 -3.81 -4.01 7.92
N ASN A 65 -4.06 -3.46 6.73
CA ASN A 65 -3.86 -4.13 5.44
C ASN A 65 -2.36 -4.33 5.12
N PRO A 66 -2.00 -5.25 4.19
CA PRO A 66 -0.62 -5.40 3.72
C PRO A 66 -0.02 -4.06 3.28
N HIS A 67 1.18 -3.74 3.75
CA HIS A 67 1.90 -2.53 3.34
C HIS A 67 2.68 -2.78 2.04
N PRO A 68 2.68 -1.83 1.08
CA PRO A 68 2.01 -0.53 1.13
C PRO A 68 0.51 -0.62 0.85
N CYS A 69 -0.33 0.06 1.64
CA CYS A 69 -1.76 0.16 1.35
C CYS A 69 -2.05 1.18 0.23
N ARG A 70 -3.29 1.22 -0.26
CA ARG A 70 -3.71 2.11 -1.36
C ARG A 70 -3.40 3.58 -1.11
N LEU A 71 -3.71 4.08 0.09
CA LEU A 71 -3.43 5.48 0.46
C LEU A 71 -1.94 5.77 0.52
N HIS A 72 -1.14 4.85 1.06
CA HIS A 72 0.32 5.00 1.06
C HIS A 72 0.88 5.06 -0.37
N ARG A 73 0.43 4.16 -1.27
CA ARG A 73 0.84 4.16 -2.69
C ARG A 73 0.45 5.45 -3.41
N TRP A 74 -0.78 5.91 -3.20
CA TRP A 74 -1.27 7.17 -3.76
C TRP A 74 -0.42 8.36 -3.29
N GLY A 75 -0.18 8.46 -1.98
CA GLY A 75 0.61 9.55 -1.40
C GLY A 75 2.03 9.61 -1.98
N ARG A 76 2.72 8.48 -2.10
CA ARG A 76 4.05 8.44 -2.73
C ARG A 76 4.03 8.92 -4.18
N ARG A 77 3.01 8.54 -4.95
CA ARG A 77 2.87 8.97 -6.36
C ARG A 77 2.60 10.47 -6.47
N VAL A 78 1.72 11.03 -5.63
CA VAL A 78 1.43 12.47 -5.62
C VAL A 78 2.66 13.29 -5.23
N LEU A 79 3.40 12.88 -4.18
CA LEU A 79 4.62 13.56 -3.77
C LEU A 79 5.72 13.49 -4.84
N ALA A 80 5.87 12.35 -5.51
CA ALA A 80 6.79 12.21 -6.63
C ALA A 80 6.44 13.15 -7.80
N LEU A 81 5.15 13.28 -8.13
CA LEU A 81 4.67 14.24 -9.14
C LEU A 81 4.90 15.70 -8.71
N ARG A 82 4.96 15.98 -7.41
CA ARG A 82 5.34 17.30 -6.87
C ARG A 82 6.86 17.56 -6.92
N GLY A 83 7.65 16.57 -7.35
CA GLY A 83 9.10 16.66 -7.53
C GLY A 83 9.92 16.11 -6.38
N LEU A 84 9.31 15.42 -5.40
CA LEU A 84 10.04 14.85 -4.27
C LEU A 84 10.72 13.54 -4.68
N ARG A 85 11.96 13.39 -4.22
CA ARG A 85 12.72 12.14 -4.37
C ARG A 85 12.23 11.12 -3.33
N ALA A 86 12.41 9.84 -3.64
CA ALA A 86 12.04 8.76 -2.73
C ALA A 86 12.62 8.94 -1.32
N ALA A 87 13.90 9.33 -1.23
CA ALA A 87 14.56 9.59 0.05
C ALA A 87 13.93 10.73 0.85
N GLU A 88 13.44 11.80 0.19
CA GLU A 88 12.75 12.90 0.87
C GLU A 88 11.39 12.46 1.40
N ILE A 89 10.70 11.59 0.66
CA ILE A 89 9.45 10.98 1.10
C ILE A 89 9.70 10.05 2.30
N ASP A 90 10.78 9.28 2.28
CA ASP A 90 11.15 8.38 3.38
C ASP A 90 11.48 9.18 4.65
N LEU A 91 12.17 10.32 4.53
CA LEU A 91 12.40 11.25 5.65
C LEU A 91 11.09 11.82 6.23
N LEU A 92 10.08 12.11 5.41
CA LEU A 92 8.75 12.52 5.91
C LEU A 92 8.11 11.40 6.75
N ILE A 93 8.17 10.16 6.24
CA ILE A 93 7.63 8.98 6.93
C ILE A 93 8.35 8.75 8.27
N GLU A 94 9.68 8.84 8.28
CA GLU A 94 10.51 8.69 9.48
C GLU A 94 10.25 9.79 10.50
N ARG A 95 10.14 11.05 10.06
CA ARG A 95 9.79 12.19 10.92
C ARG A 95 8.42 12.00 11.58
N GLY A 96 7.47 11.38 10.87
CA GLY A 96 6.18 11.02 11.45
C GLY A 96 5.21 12.18 11.65
N ASP A 97 5.45 13.35 11.02
CA ASP A 97 4.64 14.55 11.14
C ASP A 97 3.64 14.67 9.96
N PRO A 98 2.34 14.36 10.15
CA PRO A 98 1.37 14.39 9.08
C PRO A 98 0.94 15.80 8.66
N ALA A 99 1.43 16.84 9.34
CA ALA A 99 1.19 18.24 9.03
C ALA A 99 2.41 18.92 8.39
N ALA A 100 3.49 18.16 8.11
CA ALA A 100 4.69 18.70 7.51
C ALA A 100 4.39 19.33 6.14
N THR A 101 4.77 20.59 5.96
CA THR A 101 4.59 21.29 4.70
C THR A 101 5.65 20.85 3.70
N VAL A 102 5.21 20.45 2.50
CA VAL A 102 6.09 20.13 1.39
C VAL A 102 6.12 21.30 0.43
N HIS A 103 7.29 21.92 0.31
CA HIS A 103 7.53 22.91 -0.72
C HIS A 103 8.05 22.20 -1.98
N PRO A 104 7.58 22.55 -3.18
CA PRO A 104 8.23 22.08 -4.38
C PRO A 104 9.71 22.46 -4.34
N PRO A 105 10.61 21.60 -4.85
CA PRO A 105 12.00 21.99 -5.01
C PRO A 105 12.04 23.29 -5.81
N HIS A 106 12.78 24.28 -5.31
CA HIS A 106 13.09 25.47 -6.09
C HIS A 106 13.68 24.98 -7.41
N ARG A 107 13.01 25.26 -8.54
CA ARG A 107 13.73 25.28 -9.81
C ARG A 107 14.79 26.34 -9.59
N LEU A 108 16.06 25.94 -9.53
CA LEU A 108 17.13 26.88 -9.77
C LEU A 108 16.88 27.35 -11.19
N ASP A 109 16.33 28.56 -11.32
CA ASP A 109 16.18 29.23 -12.61
C ASP A 109 17.58 29.26 -13.24
N ALA A 110 17.71 28.60 -14.39
CA ALA A 110 18.91 28.57 -15.22
C ALA A 110 18.61 29.30 -16.53
#